data_AF-G8X664-F1
#
_entry.id   AF-G8X664-F1
#
_cell.length_a   1.000
_cell.length_b   1.000
_cell.length_c   1.000
_cell.angle_alpha   90.00
_cell.angle_beta   90.00
_cell.angle_gamma   90.00
#
_symmetry.space_group_name_H-M   'P 1'
#
loop_
_entity.id
_entity.type
_entity.pdbx_description
1 polymer ?
#
loop_
_entity_poly.entity_id
_entity_poly.type
_entity_poly.pdbx_seq_one_letter_code
_entity_poly.pdbx_strand_id
1 'polypeptide(L)' 'MVRRSFTVIKKALSHIFTYLKDDKIPNSTNALESFFGHLKGNLNIHRGLSIKNKKNFLRWYLYDTIKIKCKNRFF' A
#
# COMPACT_ATOMS: atom_id res chain seq x y z
N MET A 1 -15.64 19.00 -5.04
CA MET A 1 -14.35 18.36 -4.66
C MET A 1 -13.89 18.78 -3.26
N VAL A 2 -13.89 20.08 -2.94
CA VAL A 2 -13.42 20.66 -1.65
C VAL A 2 -14.07 20.05 -0.39
N ARG A 3 -15.39 19.86 -0.37
CA ARG A 3 -16.10 19.30 0.80
C ARG A 3 -15.64 17.87 1.18
N ARG A 4 -15.32 17.04 0.18
CA ARG A 4 -14.79 15.69 0.41
C ARG A 4 -13.36 15.75 0.95
N SER A 5 -12.49 16.56 0.34
CA SER A 5 -11.12 16.77 0.81
C SER A 5 -11.09 17.28 2.25
N PHE A 6 -11.93 18.26 2.58
CA PHE A 6 -12.07 18.79 3.94
C PHE A 6 -12.49 17.70 4.95
N THR A 7 -13.44 16.84 4.57
CA THR A 7 -13.90 15.75 5.44
C THR A 7 -12.81 14.71 5.68
N VAL A 8 -12.02 14.39 4.66
CA VAL A 8 -10.88 13.46 4.77
C VAL A 8 -9.81 14.05 5.70
N ILE A 9 -9.41 15.30 5.48
CA ILE A 9 -8.41 15.99 6.32
C ILE A 9 -8.91 16.07 7.77
N LYS A 10 -10.17 16.47 8.00
CA LYS A 10 -10.76 16.57 9.34
C LYS A 10 -10.72 15.23 10.09
N LYS A 11 -11.00 14.11 9.42
CA LYS A 11 -10.92 12.78 10.03
C LYS A 11 -9.48 12.32 10.28
N ALA A 12 -8.58 12.64 9.36
CA ALA A 12 -7.19 12.20 9.42
C ALA A 12 -6.33 13.10 10.33
N LEU A 13 -6.80 14.29 10.73
CA LEU A 13 -6.05 15.28 11.51
C LEU A 13 -5.43 14.71 12.79
N SER A 14 -6.13 13.79 13.47
CA SER A 14 -5.62 13.13 14.69
C SER A 14 -4.37 12.29 14.46
N HIS A 15 -4.12 11.84 13.23
CA HIS A 15 -3.06 10.88 12.90
C HIS A 15 -2.08 11.34 11.82
N ILE A 16 -2.38 12.40 11.06
CA ILE A 16 -1.54 12.90 9.95
C ILE A 16 -0.12 13.27 10.41
N PHE A 17 0.04 13.71 11.66
CA PHE A 17 1.33 14.16 12.21
C PHE A 17 2.01 13.13 13.12
N THR A 18 1.58 11.86 13.09
CA THR A 18 2.14 10.83 13.98
C THR A 18 3.62 10.55 13.70
N TYR A 19 4.07 10.73 12.45
CA TYR A 19 5.48 10.60 12.06
C TYR A 19 6.42 11.62 12.74
N LEU A 20 5.90 12.71 13.31
CA LEU A 20 6.72 13.65 14.09
C LEU A 20 7.04 13.12 15.49
N LYS A 21 6.31 12.11 15.98
CA LYS A 21 6.44 11.56 17.33
C LYS A 21 7.08 10.17 17.35
N ASP A 22 6.97 9.42 16.26
CA ASP A 22 7.49 8.06 16.14
C ASP A 22 8.30 7.92 14.85
N ASP A 23 9.63 7.79 15.00
CA ASP A 23 10.58 7.61 13.89
C ASP A 23 10.39 6.29 13.14
N LYS A 24 9.61 5.34 13.68
CA LYS A 24 9.26 4.11 12.97
C LYS A 24 8.27 4.36 11.83
N ILE A 25 7.55 5.48 11.86
CA ILE A 25 6.60 5.85 10.82
C ILE A 25 7.31 6.75 9.82
N PRO A 26 7.44 6.33 8.54
CA PRO A 26 8.08 7.16 7.54
C PRO A 26 7.25 8.44 7.30
N ASN A 27 7.96 9.55 7.08
CA ASN A 27 7.37 10.85 6.75
C ASN A 27 6.77 10.93 5.33
N SER A 28 6.97 9.91 4.50
CA SER A 28 6.52 9.87 3.11
C SER A 28 5.80 8.56 2.78
N THR A 29 4.87 8.65 1.83
CA THR A 29 4.11 7.50 1.30
C THR A 29 4.78 6.85 0.10
N ASN A 30 5.98 7.30 -0.29
CA ASN A 30 6.70 6.86 -1.51
C ASN A 30 6.83 5.34 -1.61
N ALA A 31 7.17 4.67 -0.50
CA ALA A 31 7.32 3.22 -0.48
C ALA A 31 5.97 2.50 -0.75
N LEU A 32 4.87 3.03 -0.22
CA LEU A 32 3.53 2.49 -0.44
C LEU A 32 3.06 2.76 -1.87
N GLU A 33 3.23 3.98 -2.36
CA GLU A 33 2.82 4.37 -3.71
C GLU A 33 3.57 3.58 -4.78
N SER A 34 4.88 3.43 -4.64
CA SER A 34 5.69 2.59 -5.52
C SER A 34 5.19 1.13 -5.49
N PHE A 35 4.99 0.57 -4.30
CA PHE A 35 4.47 -0.79 -4.15
C PHE A 35 3.11 -1.00 -4.84
N PHE A 36 2.15 -0.09 -4.60
CA PHE A 36 0.83 -0.18 -5.23
C PHE A 36 0.88 0.09 -6.74
N GLY A 37 1.83 0.91 -7.21
CA GLY A 37 2.10 1.10 -8.63
C GLY A 37 2.51 -0.20 -9.32
N HIS A 38 3.50 -0.90 -8.75
CA HIS A 38 3.95 -2.21 -9.25
C HIS A 38 2.82 -3.26 -9.20
N LEU A 39 2.11 -3.34 -8.08
CA LEU A 39 0.98 -4.27 -7.94
C LEU A 39 -0.12 -4.00 -8.96
N LYS A 40 -0.47 -2.73 -9.20
CA LYS A 40 -1.48 -2.33 -10.19
C LYS A 40 -1.04 -2.67 -11.60
N GLY A 41 0.25 -2.47 -11.92
CA GLY A 41 0.83 -2.90 -13.20
C GLY A 41 0.64 -4.39 -13.44
N ASN A 42 1.02 -5.21 -12.45
CA ASN A 42 0.88 -6.66 -12.52
C ASN A 42 -0.59 -7.11 -12.62
N LEU A 43 -1.50 -6.48 -11.89
CA LEU A 43 -2.94 -6.75 -11.99
C LEU A 43 -3.52 -6.35 -13.34
N ASN A 44 -3.03 -5.26 -13.94
CA ASN A 44 -3.49 -4.78 -15.24
C ASN A 44 -3.11 -5.73 -16.38
N ILE A 45 -1.93 -6.37 -16.31
CA ILE A 45 -1.54 -7.44 -17.24
C ILE A 45 -2.61 -8.55 -17.23
N HIS A 46 -3.16 -8.85 -16.05
CA HIS A 46 -4.18 -9.87 -15.84
C HIS A 46 -5.61 -9.28 -15.73
N ARG A 47 -5.94 -8.24 -16.51
CA ARG A 47 -7.24 -7.55 -16.47
C ARG A 47 -8.46 -8.48 -16.61
N GLY A 48 -8.33 -9.55 -17.40
CA GLY A 48 -9.38 -10.54 -17.68
C GLY A 48 -9.65 -11.56 -16.57
N LEU A 49 -8.93 -11.51 -15.45
CA LEU A 49 -9.19 -12.41 -14.34
C LEU A 49 -10.55 -12.12 -13.67
N SER A 50 -11.25 -13.19 -13.31
CA SER A 50 -12.42 -13.12 -12.43
C SER A 50 -12.04 -12.51 -11.08
N ILE A 51 -13.03 -11.96 -10.37
CA ILE A 51 -12.82 -11.34 -9.05
C ILE A 51 -12.19 -12.34 -8.06
N LYS A 52 -12.61 -13.61 -8.12
CA LYS A 52 -12.05 -14.70 -7.30
C LYS A 52 -10.56 -14.88 -7.58
N ASN A 53 -10.17 -14.91 -8.86
CA ASN A 53 -8.78 -15.10 -9.24
C ASN A 53 -7.93 -13.86 -8.95
N LYS A 54 -8.48 -12.65 -9.07
CA LYS A 54 -7.81 -11.40 -8.63
C LYS A 54 -7.50 -11.41 -7.13
N LYS A 55 -8.44 -11.87 -6.29
CA LYS A 55 -8.22 -12.03 -4.85
C LYS A 55 -7.14 -13.06 -4.54
N ASN A 56 -7.16 -14.20 -5.23
CA ASN A 56 -6.13 -15.24 -5.05
C ASN A 56 -4.74 -14.74 -5.50
N PHE A 57 -4.67 -14.03 -6.63
CA PHE A 57 -3.45 -13.40 -7.11
C PHE A 57 -2.91 -12.39 -6.09
N LEU A 58 -3.76 -11.51 -5.54
CA LEU A 58 -3.35 -10.56 -4.52
C LEU A 58 -2.80 -11.27 -3.27
N ARG A 59 -3.46 -12.34 -2.82
CA ARG A 59 -3.02 -13.14 -1.67
C ARG A 59 -1.65 -13.80 -1.93
N TRP A 60 -1.45 -14.35 -3.12
CA TRP A 60 -0.16 -14.91 -3.53
C TRP A 60 0.93 -13.82 -3.61
N TYR A 61 0.64 -12.69 -4.25
CA TYR A 61 1.57 -11.58 -4.39
C TYR A 61 2.00 -11.00 -3.04
N LEU A 62 1.07 -10.83 -2.10
CA LEU A 62 1.37 -10.39 -0.74
C LEU A 62 2.20 -11.44 0.02
N TYR A 63 1.89 -12.72 -0.13
CA TYR A 63 2.68 -13.78 0.50
C TYR A 63 4.12 -13.79 -0.01
N ASP A 64 4.31 -13.72 -1.33
CA ASP A 64 5.63 -13.74 -1.94
C ASP A 64 6.47 -12.51 -1.56
N THR A 65 5.87 -11.31 -1.61
CA THR A 65 6.54 -10.07 -1.22
C THR A 65 6.94 -10.04 0.26
N ILE A 66 6.07 -10.53 1.17
CA ILE A 66 6.41 -10.67 2.59
C ILE A 66 7.52 -11.71 2.78
N LYS A 67 7.45 -12.84 2.09
CA LYS A 67 8.46 -13.90 2.17
C LYS A 67 9.82 -13.43 1.66
N ILE A 68 9.87 -12.69 0.55
CA ILE A 68 11.09 -12.09 0.01
C ILE A 68 11.64 -11.07 1.00
N LYS A 69 10.81 -10.17 1.58
CA LYS A 69 11.27 -9.24 2.61
C LYS A 69 11.82 -9.93 3.85
N CYS A 70 11.20 -11.02 4.30
CA CYS A 70 11.70 -11.81 5.43
C CYS A 70 13.00 -12.55 5.09
N LYS A 71 13.18 -12.99 3.84
CA LYS A 71 14.39 -13.67 3.37
C LYS A 71 15.56 -12.71 3.13
N ASN A 72 15.26 -11.48 2.71
CA ASN A 72 16.23 -10.41 2.45
C ASN A 72 16.44 -9.47 3.66
N ARG A 73 15.99 -9.87 4.87
CA ARG A 73 16.27 -9.17 6.12
C ARG A 73 17.57 -9.68 6.78
N PHE A 74 18.57 -9.90 5.95
CA PHE A 74 19.98 -9.98 6.32
C PHE A 74 20.69 -9.02 5.36
N PHE A 75 21.46 -8.09 5.94
CA PHE A 75 22.03 -6.85 5.40
C PHE A 75 21.14 -5.60 5.57
#